data_AF-A0A822YES5-F1
#
_entry.id   AF-A0A822YES5-F1
#
_cell.length_a   1.000
_cell.length_b   1.000
_cell.length_c   1.000
_cell.angle_alpha   90.00
_cell.angle_beta   90.00
_cell.angle_gamma   90.00
#
_symmetry.space_group_name_H-M   'P 1'
#
loop_
_entity.id
_entity.type
_entity.pdbx_description
1 polymer ?
#
loop_
_entity_poly.entity_id
_entity_poly.type
_entity_poly.pdbx_seq_one_letter_code
_entity_poly.pdbx_strand_id
1 'polypeptide(L)'
;MLSAGIQPTPHSFTSALTASADLAALSIGQQLYSQLIKRGFEINTHVGNSAICMFIRSSSFYDSRRIFVVIPRPDLITWNSILTGYAQHGYGD
;
A
#
# COMPACT_ATOMS: atom_id res chain seq x y z
N MET A 1 19.15 -9.44 0.97
CA MET A 1 18.56 -9.56 -0.40
C MET A 1 19.40 -8.77 -1.39
N LEU A 2 19.37 -7.42 -1.37
CA LEU A 2 20.17 -6.60 -2.30
C LEU A 2 21.70 -6.80 -2.17
N SER A 3 22.21 -6.93 -0.95
CA SER A 3 23.65 -7.20 -0.69
C SER A 3 24.13 -8.56 -1.22
N ALA A 4 23.22 -9.49 -1.47
CA ALA A 4 23.50 -10.80 -2.06
C ALA A 4 23.23 -10.82 -3.58
N GLY A 5 22.97 -9.66 -4.21
CA GLY A 5 22.62 -9.57 -5.63
C GLY A 5 21.19 -10.04 -5.97
N ILE A 6 20.37 -10.35 -4.98
CA ILE A 6 19.01 -10.83 -5.19
C ILE A 6 18.07 -9.63 -5.37
N GLN A 7 17.31 -9.62 -6.47
CA GLN A 7 16.37 -8.56 -6.76
C GLN A 7 15.08 -8.70 -5.94
N PRO A 8 14.52 -7.60 -5.40
CA PRO A 8 13.24 -7.63 -4.72
C PRO A 8 12.11 -8.04 -5.66
N THR A 9 11.22 -8.90 -5.15
CA THR A 9 9.99 -9.31 -5.84
C THR A 9 8.79 -8.46 -5.37
N PRO A 10 7.66 -8.44 -6.09
CA PRO A 10 6.43 -7.80 -5.62
C PRO A 10 6.05 -8.24 -4.20
N HIS A 11 6.15 -9.54 -3.89
CA HIS A 11 5.89 -10.08 -2.55
C HIS A 11 6.82 -9.50 -1.47
N SER A 12 8.09 -9.25 -1.82
CA SER A 12 9.05 -8.62 -0.90
C SER A 12 8.61 -7.20 -0.55
N PHE A 13 8.11 -6.44 -1.53
CA PHE A 13 7.54 -5.12 -1.29
C PHE A 13 6.24 -5.16 -0.51
N THR A 14 5.33 -6.09 -0.80
CA THR A 14 4.10 -6.32 -0.03
C THR A 14 4.42 -6.52 1.45
N SER A 15 5.37 -7.42 1.75
CA SER A 15 5.79 -7.71 3.12
C SER A 15 6.41 -6.48 3.81
N ALA A 16 7.25 -5.73 3.09
CA ALA A 16 7.87 -4.51 3.61
C ALA A 16 6.86 -3.37 3.82
N LEU A 17 5.85 -3.25 2.96
CA LEU A 17 4.75 -2.28 3.11
C LEU A 17 3.89 -2.61 4.33
N THR A 18 3.57 -3.89 4.55
CA THR A 18 2.85 -4.34 5.75
C THR A 18 3.65 -4.01 7.02
N ALA A 19 4.94 -4.33 7.07
CA ALA A 19 5.79 -3.97 8.20
C ALA A 19 5.87 -2.45 8.42
N SER A 20 5.89 -1.66 7.34
CA SER A 20 5.86 -0.19 7.43
C SER A 20 4.51 0.33 7.94
N ALA A 21 3.41 -0.35 7.62
CA ALA A 21 2.07 -0.05 8.14
C ALA A 21 1.97 -0.29 9.64
N ASP A 22 2.60 -1.36 10.14
CA ASP A 22 2.64 -1.69 11.56
C ASP A 22 3.47 -0.69 12.36
N LEU A 23 4.52 -0.14 11.75
CA LEU A 23 5.36 0.91 12.32
C LEU A 23 4.82 2.34 12.08
N ALA A 24 3.70 2.49 11.38
CA ALA A 24 3.16 3.78 10.91
C ALA A 24 4.21 4.66 10.19
N ALA A 25 5.15 4.03 9.49
CA ALA A 25 6.32 4.68 8.91
C ALA A 25 6.02 5.22 7.50
N LEU A 26 5.33 6.37 7.41
CA LEU A 26 4.87 6.96 6.15
C LEU A 26 6.00 7.13 5.11
N SER A 27 7.13 7.69 5.52
CA SER A 27 8.25 7.96 4.61
C SER A 27 8.82 6.69 3.98
N ILE A 28 8.90 5.60 4.76
CA ILE A 28 9.41 4.31 4.30
C ILE A 28 8.44 3.70 3.29
N GLY A 29 7.14 3.66 3.59
CA GLY A 29 6.20 3.08 2.62
C GLY A 29 6.02 3.92 1.35
N GLN A 30 6.16 5.24 1.41
CA GLN A 30 6.24 6.08 0.20
C GLN A 30 7.45 5.70 -0.67
N GLN A 31 8.61 5.47 -0.07
CA GLN A 31 9.80 5.02 -0.78
C GLN A 31 9.61 3.62 -1.37
N LEU A 32 9.06 2.67 -0.59
CA LEU A 32 8.79 1.30 -1.04
C LEU A 32 7.80 1.29 -2.21
N TYR A 33 6.69 2.02 -2.08
CA TYR A 33 5.67 2.13 -3.12
C TYR A 33 6.22 2.78 -4.40
N SER A 34 7.02 3.85 -4.25
CA SER A 34 7.69 4.50 -5.38
C SER A 34 8.69 3.57 -6.08
N GLN A 35 9.46 2.78 -5.32
CA GLN A 35 10.40 1.80 -5.86
C GLN A 35 9.68 0.66 -6.59
N LEU A 36 8.52 0.22 -6.08
CA LEU A 36 7.69 -0.77 -6.74
C LEU A 36 7.23 -0.28 -8.12
N ILE A 37 6.71 0.95 -8.21
CA ILE A 37 6.29 1.56 -9.47
C ILE A 37 7.46 1.75 -10.42
N LYS A 38 8.59 2.29 -9.94
CA LYS A 38 9.80 2.52 -10.77
C LYS A 38 10.37 1.25 -11.38
N ARG A 39 10.17 0.10 -10.72
CA ARG A 39 10.58 -1.22 -11.22
C ARG A 39 9.61 -1.81 -12.23
N GLY A 40 8.50 -1.13 -12.53
CA GLY A 40 7.49 -1.57 -13.49
C GLY A 40 6.63 -2.72 -12.96
N PHE A 41 6.57 -2.93 -11.65
CA PHE A 41 5.69 -3.95 -11.09
C PHE A 41 4.23 -3.51 -11.18
N GLU A 42 3.37 -4.43 -11.61
CA GLU A 42 1.93 -4.22 -11.69
C GLU A 42 1.33 -4.06 -10.29
N ILE A 43 0.50 -3.03 -10.11
CA ILE A 43 -0.33 -2.86 -8.91
C ILE A 43 -1.54 -3.80 -9.04
N ASN A 44 -1.31 -5.09 -8.75
CA ASN A 44 -2.40 -6.04 -8.60
C ASN A 44 -3.13 -5.84 -7.26
N THR A 45 -4.26 -6.52 -7.08
CA THR A 45 -5.10 -6.38 -5.89
C THR A 45 -4.35 -6.65 -4.57
N HIS A 46 -3.43 -7.63 -4.55
CA HIS A 46 -2.64 -7.93 -3.34
C HIS A 46 -1.65 -6.83 -2.96
N VAL A 47 -0.89 -6.33 -3.94
CA VAL A 47 0.04 -5.22 -3.75
C VAL A 47 -0.72 -3.95 -3.38
N GLY A 48 -1.80 -3.67 -4.10
CA GLY A 48 -2.67 -2.53 -3.87
C GLY A 48 -3.27 -2.52 -2.47
N ASN A 49 -3.80 -3.65 -2.00
CA ASN A 49 -4.36 -3.79 -0.65
C ASN A 49 -3.31 -3.49 0.44
N SER A 50 -2.10 -4.02 0.28
CA SER A 50 -1.03 -3.82 1.26
C SER A 50 -0.54 -2.37 1.29
N ALA A 51 -0.47 -1.72 0.12
CA ALA A 51 -0.14 -0.31 0.03
C ALA A 51 -1.27 0.56 0.63
N ILE A 52 -2.53 0.32 0.30
CA ILE A 52 -3.70 1.01 0.88
C ILE A 52 -3.66 0.93 2.41
N CYS A 53 -3.51 -0.28 2.97
CA CYS A 53 -3.40 -0.47 4.42
C CYS A 53 -2.25 0.33 5.03
N MET A 54 -1.08 0.35 4.37
CA MET A 54 0.08 1.12 4.83
C MET A 54 -0.21 2.63 4.90
N PHE A 55 -0.81 3.18 3.85
CA PHE A 55 -1.12 4.61 3.79
C PHE A 55 -2.25 5.02 4.74
N ILE A 56 -3.28 4.20 4.90
CA ILE A 56 -4.35 4.42 5.90
C ILE A 56 -3.76 4.46 7.31
N ARG A 57 -2.93 3.46 7.67
CA ARG A 57 -2.36 3.35 9.03
C ARG A 57 -1.28 4.38 9.33
N SER A 58 -0.70 4.98 8.30
CA SER A 58 0.31 6.04 8.44
C SER A 58 -0.28 7.44 8.24
N SER A 59 -1.60 7.58 8.47
CA SER A 59 -2.34 8.85 8.42
C SER A 59 -2.30 9.58 7.06
N SER A 60 -2.01 8.88 5.96
CA SER A 60 -2.10 9.42 4.61
C SER A 60 -3.25 8.78 3.84
N PHE A 61 -4.48 9.12 4.25
CA PHE A 61 -5.68 8.61 3.57
C PHE A 61 -5.75 9.06 2.10
N TYR A 62 -5.28 10.27 1.78
CA TYR A 62 -5.23 10.78 0.42
C TYR A 62 -4.45 9.86 -0.53
N ASP A 63 -3.26 9.40 -0.11
CA ASP A 63 -2.45 8.49 -0.92
C ASP A 63 -3.16 7.14 -1.08
N SER A 64 -3.80 6.62 -0.03
CA SER A 64 -4.56 5.36 -0.12
C SER A 64 -5.68 5.42 -1.17
N ARG A 65 -6.39 6.56 -1.30
CA ARG A 65 -7.41 6.77 -2.35
C ARG A 65 -6.81 6.78 -3.75
N ARG A 66 -5.64 7.40 -3.93
CA ARG A 66 -4.94 7.41 -5.23
C ARG A 66 -4.56 6.01 -5.66
N ILE A 67 -4.15 5.16 -4.71
CA ILE A 67 -3.81 3.76 -4.97
C ILE A 67 -5.06 2.96 -5.32
N PHE A 68 -6.15 3.17 -4.59
CA PHE A 68 -7.42 2.51 -4.88
C PHE A 68 -7.89 2.69 -6.31
N VAL A 69 -7.80 3.91 -6.84
CA VAL A 69 -8.24 4.25 -8.21
C VAL A 69 -7.41 3.53 -9.29
N VAL A 70 -6.16 3.14 -8.99
CA VAL A 70 -5.30 2.43 -9.95
C VAL A 70 -5.38 0.91 -9.84
N ILE A 71 -6.12 0.36 -8.87
CA ILE A 71 -6.32 -1.10 -8.77
C ILE A 71 -7.34 -1.52 -9.84
N PRO A 72 -6.97 -2.43 -10.78
CA PRO A 72 -7.83 -2.77 -11.90
C PRO A 72 -9.07 -3.57 -11.49
N ARG A 73 -8.98 -4.38 -10.43
CA ARG A 73 -10.06 -5.21 -9.88
C ARG A 73 -10.02 -5.22 -8.35
N PRO A 74 -10.58 -4.19 -7.69
CA PRO A 74 -10.64 -4.16 -6.23
C PRO A 74 -11.52 -5.30 -5.71
N ASP A 75 -11.03 -6.03 -4.70
CA ASP A 75 -11.77 -7.11 -4.05
C ASP A 75 -12.52 -6.59 -2.82
N LEU A 76 -13.24 -7.49 -2.15
CA LEU A 76 -13.97 -7.17 -0.92
C LEU A 76 -13.05 -6.58 0.16
N ILE A 77 -11.80 -7.05 0.23
CA ILE A 77 -10.81 -6.55 1.18
C ILE A 77 -10.43 -5.11 0.82
N THR A 78 -10.21 -4.80 -0.46
CA THR A 78 -9.93 -3.43 -0.92
C THR A 78 -11.04 -2.47 -0.51
N TRP A 79 -12.30 -2.82 -0.80
CA TRP A 79 -13.46 -1.99 -0.48
C TRP A 79 -13.63 -1.78 1.02
N ASN A 80 -13.53 -2.85 1.81
CA ASN A 80 -13.60 -2.78 3.27
C ASN A 80 -12.49 -1.90 3.86
N SER A 81 -11.28 -1.99 3.30
CA SER A 81 -10.15 -1.17 3.74
C SER A 81 -10.40 0.31 3.51
N ILE A 82 -10.91 0.69 2.33
CA ILE A 82 -11.24 2.09 2.01
C ILE A 82 -12.39 2.62 2.86
N LEU A 83 -13.47 1.84 3.02
CA LEU A 83 -14.60 2.18 3.90
C LEU A 83 -14.14 2.41 5.35
N THR A 84 -13.32 1.50 5.87
CA THR A 84 -12.72 1.63 7.21
C THR A 84 -11.84 2.87 7.28
N GLY A 85 -11.05 3.15 6.24
CA GLY A 85 -10.24 4.35 6.14
C GLY A 85 -11.06 5.64 6.20
N TYR A 86 -12.18 5.72 5.48
CA TYR A 86 -13.10 6.87 5.56
C TYR A 86 -13.69 7.03 6.97
N ALA A 87 -14.17 5.94 7.58
CA ALA A 87 -14.72 5.98 8.94
C ALA A 87 -13.68 6.45 9.98
N GLN A 88 -12.44 5.96 9.88
CA GLN A 88 -11.35 6.33 10.80
C GLN A 88 -10.88 7.78 10.64
N HIS A 89 -11.04 8.37 9.45
CA HIS A 89 -10.61 9.74 9.17
C HIS A 89 -11.76 10.77 9.23
N GLY A 90 -12.93 10.37 9.75
CA GLY A 90 -14.05 11.29 10.01
C GLY A 90 -14.84 11.69 8.77
N TYR A 91 -14.84 10.85 7.73
CA TYR A 91 -15.56 11.08 6.47
C TYR A 91 -16.79 10.17 6.30
N GLY A 92 -17.24 9.54 7.38
CA GLY A 92 -18.50 8.77 7.39
C GLY A 92 -19.63 9.65 7.87
N ASP A 93 -20.25 10.40 6.96
CA ASP A 93 -21.52 11.12 7.13
C ASP A 93 -22.55 10.57 6.13
#